data_AF-A0A2V7MQ02-F1
#
_entry.id   AF-A0A2V7MQ02-F1
#
_cell.length_a   1.000
_cell.length_b   1.000
_cell.length_c   1.000
_cell.angle_alpha   90.00
_cell.angle_beta   90.00
_cell.angle_gamma   90.00
#
_symmetry.space_group_name_H-M   'P 1'
#
loop_
_entity.id
_entity.type
_entity.pdbx_description
1 polymer ?
#
loop_
_entity_poly.entity_id
_entity_poly.type
_entity_poly.pdbx_seq_one_letter_code
_entity_poly.pdbx_strand_id
1 'polypeptide(L)'
;MEAQVPPAEIATIYVFRPIKRDGKEWGTAVVTRKSDTADGRLRVYTAKYMLVVRGKERGQGKFEVVEVGLSPAAVLAQVMQAIVDRGGDTEPPVELAPTAWYEGR
;
A
#
# COMPACT_ATOMS: atom_id res chain seq x y z
N MET A 1 5.64 19.36 -9.13
CA MET A 1 6.64 18.67 -8.28
C MET A 1 5.83 17.69 -7.43
N GLU A 2 5.88 16.40 -7.73
CA GLU A 2 5.12 15.43 -6.93
C GLU A 2 5.63 15.47 -5.48
N ALA A 3 4.70 15.60 -4.54
CA ALA A 3 5.04 15.57 -3.13
C ALA A 3 5.62 14.19 -2.80
N GLN A 4 6.92 14.14 -2.53
CA GLN A 4 7.58 12.93 -2.07
C GLN A 4 7.36 12.81 -0.57
N VAL A 5 6.86 11.66 -0.12
CA VAL A 5 6.81 11.33 1.30
C VAL A 5 8.22 10.85 1.71
N PRO A 6 8.89 11.50 2.67
CA PRO A 6 10.17 11.02 3.15
C PRO A 6 10.05 9.61 3.73
N PRO A 7 10.96 8.67 3.42
CA PRO A 7 10.90 7.31 3.96
C PRO A 7 10.83 7.26 5.49
N ALA A 8 11.46 8.21 6.18
CA ALA A 8 11.45 8.31 7.65
C ALA A 8 10.07 8.62 8.25
N GLU A 9 9.15 9.15 7.45
CA GLU A 9 7.78 9.46 7.85
C GLU A 9 6.83 8.29 7.59
N ILE A 10 7.23 7.31 6.77
CA ILE A 10 6.45 6.09 6.56
C ILE A 10 6.61 5.21 7.79
N ALA A 11 5.48 4.80 8.37
CA ALA A 11 5.45 3.90 9.50
C ALA A 11 5.39 2.44 9.04
N THR A 12 4.44 2.13 8.15
CA THR A 12 4.19 0.76 7.69
C THR A 12 3.67 0.76 6.25
N ILE A 13 4.01 -0.28 5.49
CA ILE A 13 3.45 -0.57 4.17
C ILE A 13 2.83 -1.97 4.22
N TYR A 14 1.54 -2.09 3.91
CA TYR A 14 0.86 -3.37 3.74
C TYR A 14 0.62 -3.61 2.26
N VAL A 15 1.20 -4.67 1.70
CA VAL A 15 1.10 -4.99 0.27
C VAL A 15 0.17 -6.17 0.06
N PHE A 16 -0.88 -5.97 -0.71
CA PHE A 16 -1.80 -7.02 -1.11
C PHE A 16 -1.27 -7.73 -2.35
N ARG A 17 -1.57 -9.03 -2.46
CA ARG A 17 -1.20 -9.82 -3.63
C ARG A 17 -1.78 -9.18 -4.90
N PRO A 18 -0.94 -8.88 -5.91
CA PRO A 18 -1.45 -8.34 -7.16
C PRO A 18 -2.30 -9.36 -7.92
N ILE A 19 -3.38 -8.89 -8.53
CA ILE A 19 -4.22 -9.70 -9.42
C ILE A 19 -3.68 -9.56 -10.84
N LYS A 20 -3.51 -10.69 -11.55
CA LYS A 20 -3.06 -10.73 -12.95
C LYS A 20 -4.15 -11.26 -13.85
N ARG A 21 -4.51 -10.49 -14.87
CA ARG A 21 -5.54 -10.87 -15.84
C ARG A 21 -5.34 -10.11 -17.15
N ASP A 22 -5.57 -10.80 -18.28
CA ASP A 22 -5.59 -10.20 -19.62
C ASP A 22 -4.34 -9.33 -19.94
N GLY A 23 -3.16 -9.81 -19.54
CA GLY A 23 -1.88 -9.12 -19.79
C GLY A 23 -1.63 -7.88 -18.93
N LYS A 24 -2.44 -7.67 -17.90
CA LYS A 24 -2.33 -6.57 -16.93
C LYS A 24 -2.19 -7.11 -15.51
N GLU A 25 -1.57 -6.31 -14.66
CA GLU A 25 -1.40 -6.54 -13.22
C GLU A 25 -2.02 -5.37 -12.47
N TRP A 26 -2.80 -5.66 -11.43
CA TRP A 26 -3.35 -4.67 -10.52
C TRP A 26 -2.86 -4.97 -9.12
N GLY A 27 -2.32 -3.97 -8.44
CA GLY A 27 -1.91 -4.12 -7.05
C GLY A 27 -2.48 -3.01 -6.18
N THR A 28 -2.63 -3.33 -4.90
CA THR A 28 -3.09 -2.43 -3.85
C THR A 28 -2.09 -2.48 -2.71
N ALA A 29 -1.78 -1.33 -2.14
CA ALA A 29 -1.04 -1.22 -0.90
C ALA A 29 -1.74 -0.23 0.03
N VAL A 30 -1.68 -0.49 1.33
CA VAL A 30 -2.02 0.49 2.35
C VAL A 30 -0.73 1.02 2.96
N VAL A 31 -0.53 2.33 2.85
CA VAL A 31 0.66 3.01 3.37
C VAL A 31 0.24 3.86 4.56
N THR A 32 0.98 3.76 5.64
CA THR A 32 0.76 4.58 6.83
C THR A 32 1.92 5.55 7.00
N ARG A 33 1.59 6.80 7.30
CA ARG A 33 2.55 7.87 7.55
C ARG A 33 2.32 8.43 8.95
N LYS A 34 3.41 8.75 9.64
CA LYS A 34 3.37 9.53 10.88
C LYS A 34 2.58 10.80 10.62
N SER A 35 1.65 11.12 11.51
CA SER A 35 0.92 12.37 11.43
C SER A 35 1.43 13.33 12.51
N ASP A 36 1.18 14.62 12.32
CA ASP A 36 1.57 15.65 13.29
C ASP A 36 0.60 15.70 14.48
N THR A 37 -0.31 14.73 14.63
CA THR A 37 -1.26 14.71 15.74
C THR A 37 -0.59 14.24 17.03
N ALA A 38 -0.88 14.94 18.13
CA ALA A 38 -0.32 14.62 19.45
C ALA A 38 -0.80 13.27 20.01
N ASP A 39 -1.87 12.70 19.45
CA ASP A 39 -2.45 11.42 19.87
C ASP A 39 -1.84 10.21 19.16
N GLY A 40 -0.81 10.40 18.32
CA GLY A 40 -0.05 9.32 17.69
C GLY A 40 -0.81 8.58 16.58
N ARG A 41 -1.87 9.17 16.02
CA ARG A 41 -2.56 8.58 14.86
C ARG A 41 -1.67 8.62 13.63
N LEU A 42 -1.90 7.67 12.74
CA LEU A 42 -1.25 7.58 11.44
C LEU A 42 -2.19 8.11 10.36
N ARG A 43 -1.65 8.87 9.40
CA ARG A 43 -2.33 9.11 8.12
C ARG A 43 -2.29 7.83 7.31
N VAL A 44 -3.42 7.46 6.74
CA VAL A 44 -3.60 6.22 6.01
C VAL A 44 -3.87 6.54 4.55
N TYR A 45 -3.12 5.90 3.67
CA TYR A 45 -3.26 6.02 2.24
C TYR A 45 -3.57 4.67 1.63
N THR A 46 -4.50 4.64 0.68
CA THR A 46 -4.65 3.51 -0.23
C THR A 46 -3.94 3.88 -1.53
N ALA A 47 -2.90 3.11 -1.86
CA ALA A 47 -2.23 3.18 -3.15
C ALA A 47 -2.71 2.02 -4.02
N LYS A 48 -3.10 2.30 -5.26
CA LYS A 48 -3.46 1.28 -6.25
C LYS A 48 -2.76 1.56 -7.56
N TYR A 49 -2.42 0.50 -8.28
CA TYR A 49 -1.85 0.61 -9.61
C TYR A 49 -2.50 -0.37 -10.58
N MET A 50 -2.34 -0.07 -11.87
CA MET A 50 -2.49 -1.02 -12.96
C MET A 50 -1.26 -0.92 -13.85
N LEU A 51 -0.61 -2.04 -14.11
CA LEU A 51 0.56 -2.14 -14.99
C LEU A 51 0.23 -3.08 -16.16
N VAL A 52 0.57 -2.66 -17.37
CA VAL A 52 0.54 -3.53 -18.55
C VAL A 52 1.82 -4.36 -18.56
N VAL A 53 1.69 -5.68 -18.41
CA VAL A 53 2.83 -6.60 -18.24
C VAL A 53 3.15 -7.42 -19.50
N ARG A 54 2.27 -7.40 -20.53
CA ARG A 54 2.45 -8.11 -21.81
C ARG A 54 2.00 -7.26 -22.99
N GLY A 55 2.54 -7.53 -24.18
CA GLY A 55 2.15 -6.87 -25.44
C GLY A 55 2.91 -5.57 -25.75
N LYS A 56 2.47 -4.86 -26.78
CA LYS A 56 3.14 -3.64 -27.30
C LYS A 56 3.13 -2.48 -26.31
N GLU A 57 2.15 -2.44 -25.42
CA GLU A 57 1.99 -1.41 -24.37
C GLU A 57 2.69 -1.79 -23.05
N ARG A 58 3.47 -2.88 -23.04
CA ARG A 58 4.17 -3.34 -21.84
C ARG A 58 5.00 -2.20 -21.23
N GLY A 59 4.90 -2.05 -19.92
CA GLY A 59 5.58 -1.00 -19.15
C GLY A 59 4.72 0.26 -18.93
N GLN A 60 3.60 0.40 -19.63
CA GLN A 60 2.63 1.45 -19.32
C GLN A 60 1.87 1.13 -18.03
N GLY A 61 1.43 2.16 -17.31
CA GLY A 61 0.65 1.98 -16.12
C GLY A 61 -0.11 3.22 -15.68
N LYS A 62 -0.97 3.01 -14.68
CA LYS A 62 -1.67 4.05 -13.94
C LYS A 62 -1.47 3.77 -12.47
N PHE A 63 -1.32 4.83 -11.68
CA PHE A 63 -1.25 4.74 -10.24
C PHE A 63 -2.14 5.82 -9.62
N GLU A 64 -2.67 5.54 -8.45
CA GLU A 64 -3.48 6.47 -7.68
C GLU A 64 -3.18 6.25 -6.21
N VAL A 65 -3.02 7.35 -5.47
CA VAL A 65 -2.83 7.34 -4.03
C VAL A 65 -3.88 8.26 -3.43
N VAL A 66 -4.68 7.72 -2.50
CA VAL A 66 -5.77 8.45 -1.86
C VAL A 66 -5.57 8.40 -0.35
N GLU A 67 -5.55 9.56 0.31
CA GLU A 67 -5.65 9.63 1.77
C GLU A 67 -7.06 9.21 2.19
N VAL A 68 -7.16 8.14 2.97
CA VAL A 68 -8.45 7.57 3.39
C VAL A 68 -8.81 7.91 4.84
N GLY A 69 -7.86 8.41 5.62
CA GLY A 69 -8.14 8.96 6.95
C GLY A 69 -6.98 8.90 7.95
N LEU A 70 -7.34 9.10 9.22
CA LEU A 70 -6.45 9.00 10.37
C LEU A 70 -6.84 7.81 11.24
N SER A 71 -5.89 6.98 11.65
CA SER A 71 -6.17 5.79 12.45
C SER A 71 -5.06 5.47 13.45
N PRO A 72 -5.37 4.98 14.67
CA PRO A 72 -4.39 4.36 15.54
C PRO A 72 -3.76 3.11 14.88
N ALA A 73 -2.47 2.88 15.13
CA ALA A 73 -1.76 1.72 14.58
C ALA A 73 -2.42 0.38 14.94
N ALA A 74 -2.90 0.24 16.18
CA ALA A 74 -3.56 -0.99 16.63
C ALA A 74 -4.86 -1.28 15.87
N VAL A 75 -5.62 -0.24 15.49
CA VAL A 75 -6.86 -0.41 14.70
C VAL A 75 -6.51 -0.84 13.28
N LEU A 76 -5.44 -0.28 12.69
CA LEU A 76 -4.98 -0.70 11.36
C LEU A 76 -4.55 -2.17 11.34
N ALA A 77 -3.77 -2.62 12.31
CA ALA A 77 -3.36 -4.02 12.42
C ALA A 77 -4.58 -4.97 12.49
N GLN A 78 -5.59 -4.62 13.29
CA GLN A 78 -6.84 -5.38 13.38
C GLN A 78 -7.61 -5.41 12.05
N VAL A 79 -7.68 -4.28 11.34
CA VAL A 79 -8.34 -4.20 10.03
C VAL A 79 -7.61 -5.08 9.01
N MET A 80 -6.28 -5.01 8.97
CA MET A 80 -5.49 -5.85 8.06
C MET A 80 -5.75 -7.32 8.32
N GLN A 81 -5.74 -7.75 9.59
CA GLN A 81 -6.07 -9.12 9.98
C GLN A 81 -7.49 -9.51 9.56
N ALA A 82 -8.48 -8.65 9.80
CA ALA A 82 -9.88 -8.93 9.45
C ALA A 82 -10.12 -9.04 7.93
N ILE A 83 -9.31 -8.38 7.10
CA ILE A 83 -9.39 -8.52 5.64
C ILE A 83 -8.96 -9.92 5.21
N VAL A 84 -7.91 -10.48 5.84
CA VAL A 84 -7.47 -11.86 5.62
C VAL A 84 -8.59 -12.83 5.95
N ASP A 85 -9.23 -12.65 7.10
CA ASP A 85 -10.25 -13.57 7.60
C ASP A 85 -11.53 -13.57 6.73
N ARG A 86 -11.81 -12.48 6.00
CA ARG A 86 -13.05 -12.29 5.22
C ARG A 86 -12.92 -12.48 3.71
N GLY A 87 -11.73 -12.26 3.15
CA GLY A 87 -11.56 -12.11 1.70
C GLY A 87 -11.65 -13.41 0.90
N GLY A 88 -11.56 -14.58 1.54
CA GLY A 88 -11.33 -15.85 0.84
C GLY A 88 -9.96 -15.93 0.14
N ASP A 89 -9.17 -14.86 0.23
CA ASP A 89 -7.77 -14.79 -0.15
C ASP A 89 -6.97 -15.49 0.94
N THR A 90 -6.15 -16.47 0.56
CA THR A 90 -5.47 -17.36 1.52
C THR A 90 -4.20 -16.76 2.10
N GLU A 91 -3.79 -15.59 1.63
CA GLU A 91 -2.53 -14.97 2.00
C GLU A 91 -2.77 -13.58 2.62
N PRO A 92 -2.27 -13.33 3.83
CA PRO A 92 -2.35 -12.00 4.45
C PRO A 92 -1.55 -10.97 3.64
N PRO A 93 -1.93 -9.67 3.66
CA PRO A 93 -1.08 -8.64 3.10
C PRO A 93 0.28 -8.66 3.80
N VAL A 94 1.34 -8.55 3.03
CA VAL A 94 2.70 -8.56 3.56
C VAL A 94 2.98 -7.20 4.18
N GLU A 95 3.31 -7.20 5.47
CA GLU A 95 3.83 -6.02 6.14
C GLU A 95 5.30 -5.83 5.76
N LEU A 96 5.62 -4.67 5.20
CA LEU A 96 6.95 -4.28 4.81
C LEU A 96 7.41 -3.08 5.63
N ALA A 97 8.61 -3.19 6.19
CA ALA A 97 9.32 -2.04 6.70
C ALA A 97 9.67 -1.08 5.54
N PRO A 98 9.72 0.24 5.79
CA PRO A 98 10.16 1.19 4.76
C PRO A 98 11.53 0.83 4.17
N THR A 99 12.46 0.34 4.99
CA THR A 99 13.80 -0.08 4.55
C THR A 99 13.75 -1.17 3.49
N ALA A 100 12.92 -2.20 3.67
CA ALA A 100 12.73 -3.27 2.69
C ALA A 100 12.19 -2.78 1.33
N TRP A 101 11.50 -1.64 1.31
CA TRP A 101 10.96 -1.04 0.08
C TRP A 101 11.95 -0.10 -0.62
N TYR A 102 12.80 0.60 0.14
CA TYR A 102 13.73 1.61 -0.39
C TYR A 102 15.19 1.15 -0.54
N GLU A 103 15.61 0.01 0.01
CA GLU A 103 16.99 -0.50 -0.07
C GLU A 103 17.41 -1.10 -1.43
N GLY A 104 16.53 -1.09 -2.44
CA GLY A 104 16.83 -1.52 -3.81
C GLY A 104 17.16 -0.39 -4.80
N ARG A 105 17.42 0.84 -4.32
CA ARG A 105 17.79 2.00 -5.13
C ARG A 105 19.28 2.32 -5.05
#